data_AF-A0A848XNL3-F1
#
_entry.id   AF-A0A848XNL3-F1
#
_cell.length_a   1.000
_cell.length_b   1.000
_cell.length_c   1.000
_cell.angle_alpha   90.00
_cell.angle_beta   90.00
_cell.angle_gamma   90.00
#
_symmetry.space_group_name_H-M   'P 1'
#
loop_
_entity.id
_entity.type
_entity.pdbx_description
1 polymer ?
#
loop_
_entity_poly.entity_id
_entity_poly.type
_entity_poly.pdbx_seq_one_letter_code
_entity_poly.pdbx_strand_id
1 'polypeptide(L)'
;MKPWWKRVRGVLGMGGLWGAAAGVVGTVGGMIAGLIGGAPVLLAGVSGVAMATIGFILGVGFGTALTFMHGNRTLEEWSAKRAAGVGFLAGSGLTVGLNLASLAWIGASAPISILVPALVAGAIAYGSVTALLASATVALAKRAPDAGYLESGVG
;
A
#
# COMPACT_ATOMS: atom_id res chain seq x y z
N MET A 1 -0.26 23.06 18.74
CA MET A 1 0.63 22.44 17.73
C MET A 1 0.34 23.06 16.36
N LYS A 2 1.38 23.44 15.58
CA LYS A 2 1.18 24.04 14.25
C LYS A 2 0.38 23.08 13.34
N PRO A 3 -0.58 23.57 12.53
CA PRO A 3 -1.47 22.73 11.72
C PRO A 3 -0.73 21.81 10.74
N TRP A 4 0.46 22.22 10.30
CA TRP A 4 1.36 21.41 9.48
C TRP A 4 1.79 20.09 10.14
N TRP A 5 2.11 20.09 11.44
CA TRP A 5 2.52 18.88 12.16
C TRP A 5 1.40 17.84 12.30
N LYS A 6 0.15 18.29 12.40
CA LYS A 6 -1.02 17.37 12.42
C LYS A 6 -1.16 16.63 11.08
N ARG A 7 -0.94 17.31 9.96
CA ARG A 7 -0.99 16.72 8.61
C ARG A 7 0.11 15.67 8.40
N VAL A 8 1.35 16.01 8.76
CA VAL A 8 2.49 15.09 8.65
C VAL A 8 2.26 13.82 9.47
N ARG A 9 1.76 13.95 10.71
CA ARG A 9 1.42 12.80 11.55
C ARG A 9 0.33 11.91 10.94
N GLY A 10 -0.69 12.50 10.31
CA GLY A 10 -1.73 11.74 9.62
C GLY A 10 -1.19 10.94 8.43
N VAL A 11 -0.36 11.56 7.60
CA VAL A 11 0.27 10.91 6.45
C VAL A 11 1.22 9.79 6.89
N LEU A 12 2.06 10.04 7.89
CA LEU A 12 2.98 9.03 8.43
C LEU A 12 2.22 7.90 9.13
N GLY A 13 1.11 8.18 9.81
CA GLY A 13 0.26 7.17 10.43
C GLY A 13 -0.38 6.25 9.37
N MET A 14 -0.85 6.83 8.26
CA MET A 14 -1.41 6.08 7.14
C MET A 14 -0.34 5.23 6.45
N GLY A 15 0.86 5.79 6.26
CA GLY A 15 2.06 5.04 5.86
C GLY A 15 2.35 3.86 6.80
N GLY A 16 2.40 4.10 8.11
CA GLY A 16 2.63 3.05 9.11
C GLY A 16 1.60 1.93 9.03
N LEU A 17 0.32 2.26 8.87
CA LEU A 17 -0.76 1.28 8.81
C LEU A 17 -0.67 0.42 7.54
N TRP A 18 -0.40 1.05 6.39
CA TRP A 18 -0.19 0.34 5.13
C TRP A 18 1.08 -0.51 5.15
N GLY A 19 2.15 0.00 5.74
CA GLY A 19 3.41 -0.72 5.92
C GLY A 19 3.25 -1.94 6.81
N ALA A 20 2.56 -1.82 7.94
CA ALA A 20 2.27 -2.96 8.80
C ALA A 20 1.43 -4.01 8.08
N ALA A 21 0.35 -3.61 7.40
CA ALA A 21 -0.52 -4.51 6.67
C ALA A 21 0.22 -5.23 5.53
N ALA A 22 0.98 -4.50 4.71
CA ALA A 22 1.79 -5.07 3.65
C ALA A 22 2.89 -6.00 4.19
N GLY A 23 3.51 -5.64 5.32
CA GLY A 23 4.52 -6.48 5.97
C GLY A 23 3.97 -7.81 6.43
N VAL A 24 2.78 -7.83 7.03
CA VAL A 24 2.09 -9.08 7.42
C VAL A 24 1.80 -9.93 6.18
N VAL A 25 1.22 -9.34 5.13
CA VAL A 25 0.93 -10.05 3.87
C VAL A 25 2.20 -10.61 3.24
N GLY A 26 3.29 -9.82 3.20
CA GLY A 26 4.57 -10.23 2.65
C GLY A 26 5.26 -11.34 3.45
N THR A 27 5.09 -11.34 4.78
CA THR A 27 5.63 -12.38 5.66
C THR A 27 4.86 -13.68 5.49
N VAL A 28 3.53 -13.62 5.53
CA VAL A 28 2.66 -14.80 5.35
C VAL A 28 2.84 -15.39 3.96
N GLY A 29 2.83 -14.55 2.91
CA GLY A 29 3.07 -14.97 1.54
C GLY A 29 4.44 -15.60 1.36
N GLY A 30 5.49 -15.01 1.96
CA GLY A 30 6.85 -15.56 1.95
C GLY A 30 6.94 -16.93 2.65
N MET A 31 6.23 -17.10 3.77
CA MET A 31 6.18 -18.39 4.49
C MET A 31 5.48 -19.47 3.66
N ILE A 32 4.33 -19.16 3.05
CA ILE A 32 3.59 -20.11 2.20
C ILE A 32 4.45 -20.49 0.99
N ALA A 33 5.08 -19.51 0.33
CA ALA A 33 5.98 -19.77 -0.79
C ALA A 33 7.19 -20.62 -0.37
N GLY A 34 7.74 -20.39 0.82
CA GLY A 34 8.82 -21.21 1.39
C GLY A 34 8.38 -22.65 1.67
N LEU A 35 7.19 -22.85 2.25
CA LEU A 35 6.65 -24.17 2.57
C LEU A 35 6.34 -25.01 1.31
N ILE A 36 5.84 -24.38 0.24
CA ILE A 36 5.45 -25.08 -0.98
C ILE A 36 6.63 -25.21 -1.96
N GLY A 37 7.48 -24.20 -2.04
CA GLY A 37 8.57 -24.10 -3.02
C GLY A 37 9.95 -24.50 -2.50
N GLY A 38 10.09 -24.85 -1.21
CA GLY A 38 11.37 -25.23 -0.59
C GLY A 38 12.34 -24.05 -0.37
N ALA A 39 11.87 -22.80 -0.46
CA ALA A 39 12.71 -21.63 -0.27
C ALA A 39 13.02 -21.42 1.23
N PRO A 40 14.26 -21.00 1.58
CA PRO A 40 14.66 -20.82 2.97
C PRO A 40 13.79 -19.78 3.69
N VAL A 41 13.31 -20.11 4.88
CA VAL A 41 12.42 -19.29 5.72
C VAL A 41 13.00 -17.90 6.02
N LEU A 42 14.33 -17.74 6.01
CA LEU A 42 15.00 -16.45 6.13
C LEU A 42 14.61 -15.46 5.02
N LEU A 43 14.28 -15.94 3.81
CA LEU A 43 13.78 -15.09 2.73
C LEU A 43 12.37 -14.56 3.01
N ALA A 44 11.57 -15.23 3.84
CA ALA A 44 10.24 -14.75 4.25
C ALA A 44 10.32 -13.52 5.18
N GLY A 45 11.38 -13.43 5.99
CA GLY A 45 11.63 -12.23 6.81
C GLY A 45 12.07 -11.04 5.96
N VAL A 46 12.95 -11.28 4.98
CA VAL A 46 13.40 -10.24 4.02
C VAL A 46 12.24 -9.78 3.13
N SER A 47 11.38 -10.70 2.67
CA SER A 47 10.18 -10.35 1.91
C SER A 47 9.21 -9.54 2.77
N GLY A 48 9.00 -9.90 4.03
CA GLY A 48 8.17 -9.16 4.98
C GLY A 48 8.62 -7.71 5.17
N VAL A 49 9.92 -7.47 5.40
CA VAL A 49 10.47 -6.12 5.59
C VAL A 49 10.43 -5.30 4.30
N ALA A 50 10.76 -5.92 3.15
CA ALA A 50 10.66 -5.26 1.85
C ALA A 50 9.21 -4.84 1.56
N MET A 51 8.26 -5.74 1.82
CA MET A 51 6.83 -5.48 1.66
C MET A 51 6.32 -4.41 2.62
N ALA A 52 6.80 -4.39 3.86
CA ALA A 52 6.46 -3.36 4.83
C ALA A 52 6.95 -1.98 4.39
N THR A 53 8.17 -1.91 3.88
CA THR A 53 8.75 -0.66 3.35
C THR A 53 7.97 -0.16 2.14
N ILE A 54 7.63 -1.05 1.21
CA ILE A 54 6.83 -0.72 0.02
C ILE A 54 5.43 -0.24 0.43
N GLY A 55 4.76 -0.96 1.32
CA GLY A 55 3.46 -0.57 1.86
C GLY A 55 3.50 0.78 2.55
N PHE A 56 4.58 1.06 3.30
CA PHE A 56 4.78 2.35 3.94
C PHE A 56 4.90 3.49 2.92
N ILE A 57 5.76 3.32 1.90
CA ILE A 57 5.95 4.34 0.85
C ILE A 57 4.63 4.60 0.12
N LEU A 58 3.89 3.55 -0.23
CA LEU A 58 2.58 3.67 -0.89
C LEU A 58 1.55 4.34 0.01
N GLY A 59 1.51 4.01 1.31
CA GLY A 59 0.60 4.63 2.28
C GLY A 59 0.93 6.11 2.53
N VAL A 60 2.21 6.48 2.61
CA VAL A 60 2.65 7.89 2.68
C VAL A 60 2.29 8.62 1.39
N GLY A 61 2.54 8.02 0.22
CA GLY A 61 2.20 8.58 -1.08
C GLY A 61 0.70 8.82 -1.22
N PHE A 62 -0.11 7.84 -0.82
CA PHE A 62 -1.58 7.93 -0.84
C PHE A 62 -2.09 8.99 0.15
N GLY A 63 -1.59 9.00 1.39
CA GLY A 63 -1.94 10.02 2.39
C GLY A 63 -1.54 11.43 1.95
N THR A 64 -0.39 11.56 1.28
CA THR A 64 0.08 12.83 0.69
C THR A 64 -0.85 13.27 -0.44
N ALA A 65 -1.19 12.37 -1.37
CA ALA A 65 -2.13 12.64 -2.45
C ALA A 65 -3.50 13.07 -1.90
N LEU A 66 -4.03 12.37 -0.90
CA LEU A 66 -5.26 12.77 -0.19
C LEU A 66 -5.14 14.15 0.45
N THR A 67 -3.99 14.48 1.05
CA THR A 67 -3.76 15.79 1.67
C THR A 67 -3.73 16.92 0.64
N PHE A 68 -3.13 16.69 -0.53
CA PHE A 68 -3.15 17.65 -1.63
C PHE A 68 -4.55 17.80 -2.25
N MET A 69 -5.29 16.70 -2.41
CA MET A 69 -6.65 16.74 -2.94
C MET A 69 -7.66 17.34 -1.94
N HIS A 70 -7.43 17.25 -0.64
CA HIS A 70 -8.25 17.91 0.39
C HIS A 70 -8.28 19.44 0.30
N GLY A 71 -7.38 20.05 -0.47
CA GLY A 71 -7.50 21.47 -0.80
C GLY A 71 -8.78 21.80 -1.58
N ASN A 72 -9.39 20.83 -2.27
CA ASN A 72 -10.59 21.00 -3.10
C ASN A 72 -11.57 19.81 -2.89
N ARG A 73 -12.51 19.93 -1.93
CA ARG A 73 -13.88 19.35 -1.90
C ARG A 73 -14.16 17.85 -2.20
N THR A 74 -13.21 16.91 -2.18
CA THR A 74 -13.44 15.62 -2.90
C THR A 74 -13.51 14.31 -2.11
N LEU A 75 -13.35 14.25 -0.77
CA LEU A 75 -13.47 12.96 -0.06
C LEU A 75 -14.91 12.39 -0.03
N GLU A 76 -15.92 13.26 0.03
CA GLU A 76 -17.32 12.85 -0.06
C GLU A 76 -17.62 12.27 -1.45
N GLU A 77 -17.09 12.92 -2.49
CA GLU A 77 -17.26 12.53 -3.90
C GLU A 77 -16.42 11.30 -4.29
N TRP A 78 -15.31 11.02 -3.59
CA TRP A 78 -14.48 9.87 -3.88
C TRP A 78 -15.16 8.58 -3.41
N SER A 79 -15.65 7.80 -4.38
CA SER A 79 -16.19 6.48 -4.13
C SER A 79 -15.07 5.51 -3.73
N ALA A 80 -15.37 4.58 -2.82
CA ALA A 80 -14.43 3.53 -2.42
C ALA A 80 -13.93 2.72 -3.63
N LYS A 81 -14.75 2.58 -4.68
CA LYS A 81 -14.35 1.96 -5.95
C LYS A 81 -13.26 2.74 -6.68
N ARG A 82 -13.33 4.08 -6.71
CA ARG A 82 -12.31 4.91 -7.36
C ARG A 82 -11.00 4.88 -6.58
N ALA A 83 -11.07 4.92 -5.25
CA ALA A 83 -9.90 4.74 -4.38
C ALA A 83 -9.27 3.35 -4.56
N ALA A 84 -10.08 2.28 -4.63
CA ALA A 84 -9.60 0.94 -4.95
C ALA A 84 -8.88 0.90 -6.31
N GLY A 85 -9.45 1.53 -7.35
CA GLY A 85 -8.82 1.58 -8.68
C GLY A 85 -7.46 2.30 -8.68
N VAL A 86 -7.37 3.46 -8.01
CA VAL A 86 -6.10 4.19 -7.86
C VAL A 86 -5.10 3.37 -7.04
N GLY A 87 -5.55 2.77 -5.94
CA GLY A 87 -4.74 1.88 -5.12
C GLY A 87 -4.20 0.71 -5.95
N PHE A 88 -5.06 0.05 -6.74
CA PHE A 88 -4.69 -1.05 -7.62
C PHE A 88 -3.60 -0.63 -8.59
N LEU A 89 -3.82 0.45 -9.34
CA LEU A 89 -2.87 0.95 -10.34
C LEU A 89 -1.53 1.33 -9.72
N ALA A 90 -1.54 1.96 -8.55
CA ALA A 90 -0.32 2.32 -7.83
C ALA A 90 0.46 1.07 -7.38
N GLY A 91 -0.24 0.08 -6.79
CA GLY A 91 0.37 -1.16 -6.35
C GLY A 91 0.92 -2.00 -7.49
N SER A 92 0.11 -2.21 -8.54
CA SER A 92 0.52 -2.98 -9.71
C SER A 92 1.64 -2.28 -10.47
N GLY A 93 1.54 -0.97 -10.67
CA GLY A 93 2.53 -0.17 -11.39
C GLY A 93 3.88 -0.12 -10.67
N LEU A 94 3.86 0.06 -9.35
CA LEU A 94 5.09 0.04 -8.54
C LEU A 94 5.77 -1.34 -8.61
N THR A 95 5.02 -2.42 -8.48
CA THR A 95 5.59 -3.78 -8.55
C THR A 95 6.22 -4.07 -9.90
N VAL A 96 5.53 -3.72 -11.00
CA VAL A 96 6.08 -3.89 -12.35
C VAL A 96 7.32 -3.02 -12.53
N GLY A 97 7.26 -1.75 -12.16
CA GLY A 97 8.38 -0.82 -12.28
C GLY A 97 9.62 -1.26 -11.49
N LEU A 98 9.45 -1.68 -10.24
CA LEU A 98 10.55 -2.16 -9.40
C LEU A 98 11.19 -3.42 -9.97
N ASN A 99 10.39 -4.40 -10.41
CA ASN A 99 10.92 -5.64 -11.00
C ASN A 99 11.68 -5.36 -12.31
N LEU A 100 11.15 -4.48 -13.17
CA LEU A 100 11.83 -4.08 -14.40
C LEU A 100 13.13 -3.32 -14.12
N ALA A 101 13.13 -2.40 -13.15
CA ALA A 101 14.33 -1.67 -12.74
C ALA A 101 15.40 -2.61 -12.15
N SER A 102 15.00 -3.59 -11.33
CA SER A 102 15.93 -4.60 -10.80
C SER A 102 16.56 -5.45 -11.89
N LEU A 103 15.78 -5.86 -12.90
CA LEU A 103 16.31 -6.62 -14.05
C LEU A 103 17.31 -5.80 -14.87
N ALA A 104 16.99 -4.52 -15.11
CA ALA A 104 17.89 -3.60 -15.80
C ALA A 104 19.19 -3.36 -15.01
N TRP A 105 19.12 -3.28 -13.68
CA TRP A 105 20.26 -3.06 -12.81
C TRP A 105 21.21 -4.28 -12.72
N ILE A 106 20.65 -5.48 -12.60
CA ILE A 106 21.44 -6.71 -12.40
C ILE A 106 21.94 -7.28 -13.75
N GLY A 107 21.50 -6.70 -14.88
CA GLY A 107 21.83 -7.20 -16.22
C GLY A 107 21.31 -8.61 -16.48
N ALA A 108 20.31 -9.04 -15.69
CA ALA A 108 19.81 -10.40 -15.72
C ALA A 108 18.78 -10.58 -16.85
N SER A 109 19.03 -11.51 -17.76
CA SER A 109 18.07 -11.97 -18.74
C SER A 109 17.28 -13.15 -18.20
N ALA A 110 16.18 -12.87 -17.49
CA ALA A 110 15.22 -13.90 -17.14
C ALA A 110 14.45 -14.34 -18.41
N PRO A 111 14.19 -15.64 -18.63
CA PRO A 111 13.35 -16.10 -19.73
C PRO A 111 11.96 -15.45 -19.66
N ILE A 112 11.45 -14.94 -20.79
CA ILE A 112 10.14 -14.28 -20.89
C ILE A 112 9.02 -15.17 -20.33
N SER A 113 9.12 -16.49 -20.55
CA SER A 113 8.16 -17.49 -20.08
C SER A 113 8.05 -17.57 -18.55
N ILE A 114 9.09 -17.17 -17.81
CA ILE A 114 9.10 -17.14 -16.34
C ILE A 114 8.77 -15.72 -15.86
N LEU A 115 9.32 -14.71 -16.54
CA LEU A 115 9.20 -13.32 -16.14
C LEU A 115 7.76 -12.80 -16.22
N VAL A 116 7.06 -13.07 -17.33
CA VAL A 116 5.71 -12.53 -17.56
C VAL A 116 4.70 -13.07 -16.54
N PRO A 117 4.60 -14.38 -16.29
CA PRO A 117 3.70 -14.89 -15.25
C PRO A 117 4.02 -14.36 -13.86
N ALA A 118 5.30 -14.24 -13.50
CA ALA A 118 5.73 -13.70 -12.20
C ALA A 118 5.36 -12.22 -12.05
N LEU A 119 5.57 -11.41 -13.09
CA LEU A 119 5.18 -9.99 -13.11
C LEU A 119 3.66 -9.84 -13.00
N VAL A 120 2.89 -10.63 -13.74
CA VAL A 120 1.42 -10.59 -13.70
C VAL A 120 0.90 -11.00 -12.32
N ALA A 121 1.40 -12.10 -11.77
CA ALA A 121 1.03 -12.56 -10.43
C ALA A 121 1.38 -11.51 -9.35
N GLY A 122 2.57 -10.93 -9.43
CA GLY A 122 3.00 -9.85 -8.54
C GLY A 122 2.13 -8.60 -8.68
N ALA A 123 1.87 -8.15 -9.91
CA ALA A 123 1.04 -6.99 -10.18
C ALA A 123 -0.39 -7.15 -9.65
N ILE A 124 -1.00 -8.32 -9.85
CA ILE A 124 -2.34 -8.64 -9.34
C ILE A 124 -2.35 -8.70 -7.82
N ALA A 125 -1.40 -9.41 -7.21
CA ALA A 125 -1.35 -9.56 -5.76
C ALA A 125 -1.17 -8.20 -5.07
N TYR A 126 -0.19 -7.42 -5.52
CA TYR A 126 0.12 -6.11 -4.93
C TYR A 126 -0.98 -5.10 -5.22
N GLY A 127 -1.48 -5.05 -6.45
CA GLY A 127 -2.61 -4.21 -6.83
C GLY A 127 -3.85 -4.52 -5.99
N SER A 128 -4.14 -5.79 -5.73
CA SER A 128 -5.29 -6.18 -4.91
C SER A 128 -5.14 -5.72 -3.46
N VAL A 129 -3.96 -5.88 -2.87
CA VAL A 129 -3.67 -5.44 -1.50
C VAL A 129 -3.81 -3.92 -1.38
N THR A 130 -3.22 -3.15 -2.29
CA THR A 130 -3.28 -1.69 -2.25
C THR A 130 -4.68 -1.16 -2.58
N ALA A 131 -5.43 -1.82 -3.45
CA ALA A 131 -6.84 -1.51 -3.70
C ALA A 131 -7.69 -1.69 -2.43
N LEU A 132 -7.46 -2.78 -1.71
CA LEU A 132 -8.18 -3.08 -0.47
C LEU A 132 -7.82 -2.09 0.62
N LEU A 133 -6.54 -1.76 0.79
CA LEU A 133 -6.09 -0.73 1.73
C LEU A 133 -6.65 0.65 1.40
N ALA A 134 -6.63 1.06 0.13
CA ALA A 134 -7.16 2.35 -0.30
C ALA A 134 -8.67 2.46 -0.08
N SER A 135 -9.42 1.43 -0.47
CA SER A 135 -10.87 1.41 -0.26
C SER A 135 -11.27 1.32 1.21
N ALA A 136 -10.58 0.50 2.01
CA ALA A 136 -10.78 0.43 3.45
C ALA A 136 -10.48 1.77 4.13
N THR A 137 -9.42 2.44 3.71
CA THR A 137 -9.05 3.77 4.23
C THR A 137 -10.16 4.79 3.98
N VAL A 138 -10.71 4.84 2.77
CA VAL A 138 -11.82 5.76 2.44
C VAL A 138 -13.11 5.36 3.17
N ALA A 139 -13.41 4.06 3.26
CA ALA A 139 -14.59 3.58 3.98
C ALA A 139 -14.52 3.91 5.48
N LEU A 140 -13.35 3.76 6.10
CA LEU A 140 -13.11 4.14 7.50
C LEU A 140 -13.17 5.66 7.69
N ALA A 141 -12.58 6.44 6.78
CA ALA A 141 -12.65 7.90 6.83
C ALA A 141 -14.11 8.40 6.78
N LYS A 142 -14.98 7.75 5.99
CA LYS A 142 -16.42 8.09 5.92
C LYS A 142 -17.22 7.66 7.16
N ARG A 143 -16.68 6.76 7.99
CA ARG A 143 -17.33 6.29 9.23
C ARG A 143 -16.78 6.95 10.49
N ALA A 144 -15.68 7.69 10.39
CA ALA A 144 -15.14 8.40 11.53
C ALA A 144 -16.14 9.50 11.94
N PRO A 145 -16.55 9.56 13.22
CA PRO A 145 -17.44 10.62 13.69
C PRO A 145 -16.78 11.98 13.45
N ASP A 146 -17.58 12.96 13.02
CA ASP A 146 -17.11 14.32 12.80
C ASP A 146 -16.31 14.79 14.02
N ALA A 147 -15.10 15.28 13.80
CA ALA A 147 -14.23 15.75 14.88
C ALA A 147 -14.92 16.81 15.77
N GLY A 148 -15.96 17.49 15.27
CA GLY A 148 -16.82 18.40 16.04
C GLY A 148 -17.67 17.73 17.14
N TYR A 149 -17.96 16.44 17.05
CA TYR A 149 -18.65 15.68 18.11
C TYR A 149 -17.72 15.35 19.30
N LEU A 150 -16.41 15.27 19.08
CA LEU A 150 -15.42 15.05 20.14
C LEU A 150 -14.97 16.36 20.81
N GLU A 151 -15.07 17.49 20.12
CA GLU A 151 -14.78 18.82 20.69
C GLU A 151 -15.98 19.45 21.42
N SER A 152 -17.22 19.01 21.16
CA SER A 152 -18.41 19.58 21.80
C SER A 152 -18.72 19.04 23.20
N GLY A 153 -18.07 17.95 23.64
CA GLY A 153 -18.11 17.52 25.05
C GLY A 153 -19.50 17.34 25.66
N VAL A 154 -20.55 17.10 24.86
CA VAL A 154 -21.89 16.81 25.38
C VAL A 154 -22.06 15.30 25.45
N GLY A 155 -21.65 14.75 26.60
CA GLY A 155 -22.02 13.44 27.11
C GLY A 155 -22.59 13.58 28.50
#